data_AF-R7LGX4-F1
#
_entry.id   AF-R7LGX4-F1
#
_cell.length_a   1.000
_cell.length_b   1.000
_cell.length_c   1.000
_cell.angle_alpha   90.00
_cell.angle_beta   90.00
_cell.angle_gamma   90.00
#
_symmetry.space_group_name_H-M   'P 1'
#
loop_
_entity.id
_entity.type
_entity.pdbx_description
1 polymer ?
#
loop_
_entity_poly.entity_id
_entity_poly.type
_entity_poly.pdbx_seq_one_letter_code
_entity_poly.pdbx_strand_id
1 'polypeptide(L)'
;MEVLVEYLAKGFLLMLTISMPCVLVAAGIGLVVGILQAVTQVQEQTIAAAPKILGVFLVIVIGGIGFINLLKGFVTDGMAIAFNLVSKNDAYVLPADYYKYTTPFEKEMTDKFKNQPTMNELMKNPGKVPFIDQQQKTKYLPSPRTPMPKPDFVETNKILGR
;
A
#
# COMPACT_ATOMS: atom_id res chain seq x y z
N MET A 1 18.36 -12.98 0.66
CA MET A 1 18.18 -12.69 2.11
C MET A 1 19.09 -11.56 2.58
N GLU A 2 20.37 -11.54 2.18
CA GLU A 2 21.36 -10.53 2.61
C GLU A 2 20.91 -9.08 2.32
N VAL A 3 20.43 -8.81 1.10
CA VAL A 3 19.92 -7.47 0.71
C VAL A 3 18.78 -6.98 1.61
N LEU A 4 17.89 -7.89 2.06
CA LEU A 4 16.77 -7.52 2.93
C LEU A 4 17.26 -7.12 4.33
N VAL A 5 18.25 -7.83 4.87
CA VAL A 5 18.84 -7.55 6.19
C VAL A 5 19.61 -6.24 6.16
N GLU A 6 20.39 -5.99 5.11
CA GLU A 6 21.09 -4.71 4.93
C GLU A 6 20.11 -3.54 4.84
N TYR A 7 18.98 -3.71 4.13
CA TYR A 7 17.98 -2.66 4.00
C TYR A 7 17.25 -2.37 5.31
N LEU A 8 16.95 -3.41 6.09
CA LEU A 8 16.40 -3.27 7.44
C LEU A 8 17.36 -2.49 8.34
N ALA A 9 18.66 -2.81 8.33
CA ALA A 9 19.66 -2.09 9.11
C ALA A 9 19.75 -0.61 8.72
N LYS A 10 19.71 -0.30 7.41
CA LYS A 10 19.65 1.09 6.91
C LYS A 10 18.40 1.81 7.39
N GLY A 11 17.24 1.14 7.39
CA GLY A 11 15.99 1.71 7.91
C GLY A 11 16.06 2.06 9.40
N PHE A 12 16.66 1.19 10.22
CA PHE A 12 16.89 1.46 11.64
C PHE A 12 17.84 2.65 11.86
N LEU A 13 18.94 2.72 11.11
CA LEU A 13 19.86 3.85 11.18
C LEU A 13 19.18 5.17 10.77
N LEU A 14 18.32 5.15 9.76
CA LEU A 14 17.55 6.31 9.34
C LEU A 14 16.59 6.79 10.45
N MET A 15 15.85 5.85 11.06
CA MET A 15 14.95 6.13 12.18
C MET A 15 15.70 6.76 13.36
N LEU A 16 16.86 6.20 13.70
CA LEU A 16 17.71 6.72 14.78
C LEU A 16 18.21 8.13 14.42
N THR A 17 18.67 8.33 13.20
CA THR A 17 19.16 9.64 12.72
C THR A 17 18.08 10.72 12.78
N ILE A 18 16.85 10.41 12.40
CA ILE A 18 15.73 11.36 12.43
C ILE A 18 15.29 11.64 13.87
N SER A 19 15.24 10.62 14.73
CA SER A 19 14.77 10.76 16.11
C SER A 19 15.79 11.40 17.05
N MET A 20 17.09 11.17 16.84
CA MET A 20 18.19 11.66 17.69
C MET A 20 18.13 13.17 17.99
N PRO A 21 18.01 14.08 17.01
CA PRO A 21 17.94 15.52 17.29
C PRO A 21 16.68 15.92 18.07
N CYS A 22 15.52 15.32 17.74
CA CYS A 22 14.28 15.57 18.48
C CYS A 22 14.37 15.10 19.93
N VAL A 23 14.95 13.91 20.17
CA VAL A 23 15.08 13.33 21.51
C VAL A 23 16.08 14.12 22.36
N LEU A 24 17.22 14.53 21.79
CA LEU A 24 18.22 15.33 22.51
C LEU A 24 17.65 16.65 22.99
N VAL A 25 16.91 17.35 22.14
CA VAL A 25 16.30 18.65 22.50
C VAL A 25 15.18 18.44 23.51
N ALA A 26 14.34 17.42 23.33
CA ALA A 26 13.29 17.08 24.30
C ALA A 26 13.86 16.74 25.69
N ALA A 27 14.99 16.02 25.73
CA ALA A 27 15.68 15.66 26.97
C ALA A 27 16.32 16.90 27.62
N GLY A 28 17.01 17.75 26.86
CA GLY A 28 17.64 18.96 27.37
C GLY A 28 16.62 19.94 27.98
N ILE A 29 15.52 20.20 27.26
CA ILE A 29 14.45 21.08 27.76
C ILE A 29 13.74 20.44 28.95
N GLY A 30 13.46 19.14 28.90
CA GLY A 30 12.85 18.41 30.00
C GLY A 30 13.67 18.47 31.28
N LEU A 31 15.00 18.39 31.16
CA LEU A 31 15.92 18.52 32.31
C LEU A 31 15.86 19.94 32.89
N VAL A 32 16.00 20.97 32.06
CA VAL A 32 15.96 22.38 32.51
C VAL A 32 14.65 22.70 33.21
N VAL A 33 13.53 22.31 32.60
CA VAL A 33 12.20 22.53 33.15
C VAL A 33 12.00 21.73 34.45
N GLY A 34 12.48 20.49 34.52
CA GLY A 34 12.40 19.66 35.74
C GLY A 34 13.15 20.27 36.92
N ILE A 35 14.32 20.88 36.69
CA ILE A 35 15.06 21.60 37.73
C ILE A 35 14.28 22.83 38.21
N LEU A 36 13.70 23.60 37.28
CA LEU A 36 12.89 24.78 37.64
C LEU A 36 11.65 24.38 38.46
N GLN A 37 11.01 23.26 38.13
CA GLN A 37 9.89 22.72 38.91
C GLN A 37 10.32 22.29 40.32
N ALA A 38 11.49 21.65 40.46
CA ALA A 38 12.01 21.21 41.76
C ALA A 38 12.38 22.39 42.67
N VAL A 39 12.99 23.45 42.12
CA VAL A 39 13.46 24.62 42.91
C VAL A 39 12.30 25.52 43.34
N THR A 40 11.28 25.69 42.49
CA THR A 40 10.16 26.63 42.76
C THR A 40 8.97 25.98 43.46
N GLN A 41 8.98 24.66 43.65
CA GLN A 41 7.87 23.86 44.19
C GLN A 41 6.54 24.00 43.41
N VAL A 42 6.58 24.52 42.18
CA VAL A 42 5.39 24.64 41.31
C VAL A 42 5.14 23.29 40.62
N GLN A 43 4.16 22.54 41.14
CA GLN A 43 3.74 21.23 40.62
C GLN A 43 2.61 21.32 39.58
N GLU A 44 2.53 22.42 38.84
CA GLU A 44 1.59 22.51 37.72
C GLU A 44 2.11 21.74 36.50
N GLN A 45 1.48 20.60 36.19
CA GLN A 45 1.86 19.75 35.05
C GLN A 45 1.80 20.47 33.69
N THR A 46 0.94 21.48 33.56
CA THR A 46 0.73 22.25 32.32
C THR A 46 1.91 23.16 31.97
N ILE A 47 2.53 23.80 32.98
CA ILE A 47 3.68 24.70 32.80
C ILE A 47 4.92 23.92 32.35
N ALA A 48 5.07 22.67 32.79
CA ALA A 48 6.19 21.82 32.34
C ALA A 48 6.09 21.40 30.87
N ALA A 49 4.87 21.19 30.39
CA ALA A 49 4.62 20.60 29.09
C ALA A 49 4.82 21.62 27.95
N ALA A 50 4.42 22.88 28.16
CA ALA A 50 4.47 23.89 27.11
C ALA A 50 5.89 24.17 26.56
N PRO A 51 6.94 24.37 27.38
CA PRO A 51 8.29 24.61 26.88
C PRO A 51 8.85 23.43 26.09
N LYS A 52 8.55 22.20 26.54
CA LYS A 52 9.00 20.97 25.87
C LYS A 52 8.40 20.82 24.48
N ILE A 53 7.10 21.09 24.34
CA ILE A 53 6.40 21.02 23.04
C ILE A 53 6.94 22.07 22.09
N LEU A 54 7.11 23.32 22.55
CA LEU A 54 7.67 24.41 21.74
C LEU A 54 9.07 24.10 21.22
N GLY A 55 9.91 23.51 22.08
CA GLY A 55 11.27 23.11 21.69
C GLY A 55 11.30 22.03 20.62
N VAL A 56 10.53 20.95 20.80
CA VAL A 56 10.45 19.89 19.79
C VAL A 56 9.84 20.40 18.48
N PHE A 57 8.84 21.28 18.58
CA PHE A 57 8.24 21.92 17.40
C PHE A 57 9.27 22.73 16.60
N LEU A 58 10.10 23.54 17.26
CA LEU A 58 11.18 24.28 16.60
C LEU A 58 12.17 23.37 15.88
N VAL A 59 12.55 22.25 16.49
CA VAL A 59 13.46 21.27 15.87
C VAL A 59 12.85 20.65 14.63
N ILE A 60 11.56 20.32 14.67
CA ILE A 60 10.86 19.75 13.50
C ILE A 60 10.71 20.80 12.41
N VAL A 61 10.46 22.08 12.73
CA VAL A 61 10.35 23.14 11.72
C VAL A 61 11.70 23.37 11.02
N ILE A 62 12.79 23.43 11.78
CA ILE A 62 14.14 23.65 11.23
C ILE A 62 14.64 22.40 10.49
N GLY A 63 14.44 21.22 11.06
CA GLY A 63 14.91 19.94 10.52
C GLY A 63 13.97 19.27 9.52
N GLY A 64 12.72 19.74 9.40
CA GLY A 64 11.64 19.04 8.69
C GLY A 64 11.93 18.78 7.23
N ILE A 65 12.49 19.77 6.52
CA ILE A 65 12.86 19.64 5.11
C ILE A 65 13.96 18.57 4.94
N GLY A 66 14.93 18.53 5.86
CA GLY A 66 16.01 17.54 5.87
C GLY A 66 15.50 16.11 6.15
N PHE A 67 14.63 15.95 7.15
CA PHE A 67 14.03 14.64 7.47
C PHE A 67 13.21 14.10 6.32
N ILE A 68 12.47 14.96 5.62
CA ILE A 68 11.68 14.58 4.45
C ILE A 68 12.59 14.11 3.31
N ASN A 69 13.72 14.76 3.08
CA ASN A 69 14.66 14.36 2.03
C ASN A 69 15.32 13.00 2.34
N LEU A 70 15.72 12.77 3.59
CA LEU A 70 16.25 11.49 4.06
C LEU A 70 15.24 10.36 3.86
N LEU A 71 13.98 10.60 4.23
CA LEU A 71 12.91 9.61 4.11
C LEU A 71 12.55 9.34 2.65
N LYS A 72 12.48 10.39 1.81
CA LYS A 72 12.29 10.24 0.36
C LYS A 72 13.38 9.39 -0.28
N GLY A 73 14.66 9.66 0.04
CA GLY A 73 15.78 8.88 -0.49
C GLY A 73 15.68 7.40 -0.12
N PHE A 74 15.36 7.10 1.15
CA PHE A 74 15.15 5.73 1.59
C PHE A 74 13.94 5.05 0.91
N VAL A 75 12.87 5.79 0.62
CA VAL A 75 11.71 5.21 -0.08
C VAL A 75 12.02 4.94 -1.55
N THR A 76 12.70 5.85 -2.23
CA THR A 76 13.05 5.68 -3.65
C THR A 76 14.02 4.52 -3.87
N ASP A 77 15.03 4.38 -3.00
CA ASP A 77 15.99 3.28 -3.06
C ASP A 77 15.30 1.93 -2.82
N GLY A 78 14.39 1.89 -1.84
CA GLY A 78 13.65 0.67 -1.49
C GLY A 78 12.70 0.25 -2.60
N MET A 79 12.05 1.23 -3.23
CA MET A 79 11.20 1.01 -4.39
C MET A 79 12.01 0.49 -5.59
N ALA A 80 13.18 1.05 -5.86
CA ALA A 80 14.06 0.60 -6.94
C ALA A 80 14.52 -0.85 -6.72
N ILE A 81 14.87 -1.21 -5.49
CA ILE A 81 15.21 -2.58 -5.10
C ILE A 81 14.00 -3.50 -5.28
N ALA A 82 12.82 -3.12 -4.79
CA ALA A 82 11.61 -3.92 -4.91
C ALA A 82 11.26 -4.24 -6.37
N PHE A 83 11.19 -3.24 -7.25
CA PHE A 83 10.83 -3.47 -8.66
C PHE A 83 11.88 -4.25 -9.44
N ASN A 84 13.17 -3.99 -9.20
CA ASN A 84 14.23 -4.68 -9.94
C ASN A 84 14.49 -6.12 -9.46
N LEU A 85 14.31 -6.41 -8.17
CA LEU A 85 14.54 -7.75 -7.63
C LEU A 85 13.28 -8.62 -7.71
N VAL A 86 12.07 -8.08 -7.51
CA VAL A 86 10.84 -8.89 -7.56
C VAL A 86 10.47 -9.24 -9.00
N SER A 87 10.56 -8.31 -9.94
CA SER A 87 10.20 -8.58 -11.35
C SER A 87 11.15 -9.55 -12.05
N LYS A 88 12.36 -9.74 -11.52
CA LYS A 88 13.38 -10.65 -12.08
C LYS A 88 13.40 -12.02 -11.39
N ASN A 89 12.62 -12.21 -10.32
CA ASN A 89 12.49 -13.50 -9.68
C ASN A 89 11.34 -14.27 -10.32
N ASP A 90 11.67 -15.26 -11.15
CA ASP A 90 10.75 -16.13 -11.91
C ASP A 90 9.71 -16.89 -11.05
N ALA A 91 9.83 -16.83 -9.72
CA ALA A 91 8.94 -17.52 -8.79
C ALA A 91 7.54 -16.87 -8.64
N TYR A 92 7.34 -15.63 -9.09
CA TYR A 92 6.08 -14.88 -8.93
C TYR A 92 5.56 -14.27 -10.24
N VAL A 93 6.28 -14.44 -11.34
CA VAL A 93 5.84 -14.01 -12.67
C VAL A 93 5.08 -15.17 -13.30
N LEU A 94 3.88 -14.89 -13.81
CA LEU A 94 3.12 -15.88 -14.57
C LEU A 94 4.00 -16.36 -15.73
N PRO A 95 4.12 -17.68 -15.98
CA PRO A 95 4.95 -18.19 -17.06
C PRO A 95 4.53 -17.53 -18.38
N ALA A 96 5.48 -17.33 -19.29
CA ALA A 96 5.21 -16.63 -20.56
C ALA A 96 4.00 -17.22 -21.31
N ASP A 97 3.76 -18.53 -21.17
CA ASP A 97 2.64 -19.26 -21.78
C ASP A 97 1.32 -19.23 -20.96
N TYR A 98 1.18 -18.36 -19.95
CA TYR A 98 -0.01 -18.34 -19.08
C TYR A 98 -1.33 -18.10 -19.84
N TYR A 99 -1.27 -17.39 -20.97
CA TYR A 99 -2.42 -17.13 -21.86
C TYR A 99 -2.95 -18.38 -22.58
N LYS A 100 -2.22 -19.49 -22.57
CA LYS A 100 -2.59 -20.73 -23.28
C LYS A 100 -3.69 -21.51 -22.55
N TYR A 101 -3.86 -21.28 -21.24
CA TYR A 101 -4.77 -22.04 -20.38
C TYR A 101 -5.73 -21.18 -19.55
N THR A 102 -5.61 -19.85 -19.62
CA THR A 102 -6.55 -18.91 -19.01
C THR A 102 -7.35 -18.20 -20.10
N THR A 103 -8.67 -18.10 -19.94
CA THR A 103 -9.44 -17.13 -20.71
C THR A 103 -9.18 -15.76 -20.07
N PRO A 104 -8.60 -14.79 -20.79
CA PRO A 104 -8.39 -13.46 -20.23
C PRO A 104 -9.73 -12.89 -19.76
N PHE A 105 -9.72 -12.16 -18.63
CA PHE A 105 -10.93 -11.57 -18.04
C PHE A 105 -11.74 -10.74 -19.05
N GLU A 106 -11.06 -10.16 -20.03
CA GLU A 106 -11.64 -9.44 -21.17
C GLU A 106 -12.55 -10.32 -22.07
N LYS A 107 -12.25 -11.61 -22.24
CA LYS A 107 -13.11 -12.57 -22.97
C LYS A 107 -14.34 -13.02 -22.18
N GLU A 108 -14.26 -13.01 -20.85
CA GLU A 108 -15.39 -13.36 -19.97
C GLU A 108 -16.36 -12.18 -19.81
N MET A 109 -15.92 -10.93 -20.01
CA MET A 109 -16.76 -9.74 -19.92
C MET A 109 -17.51 -9.43 -21.23
N THR A 110 -18.33 -10.37 -21.71
CA THR A 110 -19.23 -10.14 -22.85
C THR A 110 -20.66 -9.79 -22.42
N ASP A 111 -20.85 -8.94 -21.40
CA ASP A 111 -22.16 -8.33 -21.14
C ASP A 111 -22.40 -7.18 -22.13
N LYS A 112 -22.65 -7.52 -23.39
CA LYS A 112 -23.15 -6.57 -24.38
C LYS A 112 -24.68 -6.48 -24.23
N PHE A 113 -25.17 -5.32 -23.78
CA PHE A 113 -26.60 -5.01 -23.77
C PHE A 113 -27.12 -5.03 -25.21
N LYS A 114 -27.76 -6.14 -25.62
CA LYS A 114 -28.10 -6.38 -27.03
C LYS A 114 -29.15 -5.41 -27.58
N ASN A 115 -30.03 -4.90 -26.72
CA ASN A 115 -31.13 -4.02 -27.10
C ASN A 115 -31.15 -2.79 -26.19
N GLN A 116 -30.38 -1.76 -26.53
CA GLN A 116 -30.63 -0.43 -25.99
C GLN A 116 -31.79 0.19 -26.79
N PRO A 117 -32.90 0.58 -26.14
CA PRO A 117 -34.02 1.16 -26.86
C PRO A 117 -33.57 2.48 -27.50
N THR A 118 -33.76 2.57 -28.80
CA THR A 118 -33.34 3.75 -29.57
C THR A 118 -34.21 4.93 -29.14
N MET A 119 -33.68 6.16 -29.14
CA MET A 119 -34.41 7.36 -28.69
C MET A 119 -35.82 7.49 -29.30
N ASN A 120 -35.99 7.05 -30.55
CA ASN A 120 -37.27 7.04 -31.26
C ASN A 120 -38.33 6.06 -30.68
N GLU A 121 -37.91 4.94 -30.07
CA GLU A 121 -38.80 4.01 -29.36
C GLU A 121 -39.18 4.54 -27.97
N LEU A 122 -38.25 5.23 -27.30
CA LEU A 122 -38.50 5.87 -26.01
C LEU A 122 -39.51 7.04 -26.14
N MET A 123 -39.49 7.74 -27.27
CA MET A 123 -40.42 8.84 -27.57
C MET A 123 -41.85 8.38 -27.88
N LYS A 124 -42.04 7.16 -28.38
CA LYS A 124 -43.37 6.59 -28.69
C LYS A 124 -44.14 6.10 -27.46
N ASN A 125 -43.43 5.79 -26.37
CA ASN A 125 -44.01 5.28 -25.14
C ASN A 125 -43.48 6.04 -23.91
N PRO A 126 -43.78 7.35 -23.79
CA PRO A 126 -43.29 8.18 -22.70
C PRO A 126 -43.83 7.65 -21.36
N GLY A 127 -42.92 7.21 -20.48
CA GLY A 127 -43.26 6.70 -19.14
C GLY A 127 -43.00 5.21 -18.92
N LYS A 128 -42.66 4.42 -19.95
CA LYS A 128 -42.10 3.08 -19.73
C LYS A 128 -40.60 3.19 -19.53
N VAL A 129 -40.13 2.80 -18.34
CA VAL A 129 -38.69 2.64 -18.10
C VAL A 129 -38.16 1.52 -19.02
N PRO A 130 -36.93 1.62 -19.53
CA PRO A 130 -36.35 0.60 -20.40
C PRO A 130 -36.09 -0.66 -19.56
N PHE A 131 -37.05 -1.56 -19.51
CA PHE A 131 -36.91 -2.80 -18.76
C PHE A 131 -35.93 -3.74 -19.47
N ILE A 132 -35.03 -4.34 -18.70
CA ILE A 132 -34.39 -5.60 -19.07
C ILE A 132 -35.46 -6.68 -18.89
N ASP A 133 -35.95 -7.27 -19.97
CA ASP A 133 -36.78 -8.48 -19.84
C ASP A 133 -35.97 -9.52 -19.04
N GLN A 134 -36.54 -10.15 -18.02
CA GLN A 134 -35.82 -11.18 -17.25
C GLN A 134 -35.34 -12.33 -18.14
N GLN A 135 -35.98 -12.52 -19.30
CA GLN A 135 -35.60 -13.46 -20.36
C GLN A 135 -34.33 -13.05 -21.13
N GLN A 136 -33.87 -11.80 -21.01
CA GLN A 136 -32.65 -11.27 -21.63
C GLN A 136 -31.43 -11.25 -20.69
N LYS A 137 -31.59 -11.65 -19.41
CA LYS A 137 -30.40 -11.95 -18.60
C LYS A 137 -29.65 -13.08 -19.29
N THR A 138 -28.42 -12.80 -19.72
CA THR A 138 -27.50 -13.82 -20.22
C THR A 138 -27.51 -14.97 -19.21
N LYS A 139 -27.96 -16.16 -19.65
CA LYS A 139 -27.92 -17.35 -18.80
C LYS A 139 -26.44 -17.60 -18.52
N TYR A 140 -26.01 -17.38 -17.27
CA TYR A 140 -24.67 -17.71 -16.82
C TYR A 140 -24.47 -19.21 -17.00
N LEU A 141 -23.94 -19.60 -18.16
CA LEU A 141 -23.41 -20.93 -18.36
C LEU A 141 -22.06 -20.93 -17.65
N PRO A 142 -21.79 -21.87 -16.73
CA PRO A 142 -20.44 -22.00 -16.20
C PRO A 142 -19.50 -22.14 -17.40
N SER A 143 -18.39 -21.40 -17.38
CA SER A 143 -17.37 -21.55 -18.41
C SER A 143 -17.01 -23.04 -18.55
N PRO A 144 -16.80 -23.55 -19.77
CA PRO A 144 -16.31 -24.91 -19.95
C PRO A 144 -15.11 -25.07 -19.03
N ARG A 145 -15.15 -26.05 -18.11
CA ARG A 145 -14.04 -26.30 -17.19
C ARG A 145 -12.82 -26.52 -18.07
N THR A 146 -11.93 -25.53 -18.12
CA THR A 146 -10.64 -25.69 -18.79
C THR A 146 -9.95 -26.90 -18.17
N PRO A 147 -9.09 -27.62 -18.91
CA PRO A 147 -8.27 -28.66 -18.31
C PRO A 147 -7.58 -28.03 -17.12
N MET A 148 -7.94 -28.49 -15.91
CA MET A 148 -7.32 -28.01 -14.69
C MET A 148 -5.81 -28.21 -14.88
N PRO A 149 -4.97 -27.17 -14.80
CA PRO A 149 -3.54 -27.36 -14.91
C PRO A 149 -3.16 -28.29 -13.77
N LYS A 150 -2.86 -29.55 -14.11
CA LYS A 150 -2.21 -30.44 -13.14
C LYS A 150 -0.87 -29.76 -12.85
N PRO A 151 -0.53 -29.49 -11.57
CA PRO A 151 0.74 -28.88 -11.26
C PRO A 151 1.85 -29.75 -11.86
N ASP A 152 2.82 -29.13 -12.52
CA ASP A 152 3.99 -29.84 -13.02
C ASP A 152 4.70 -30.54 -11.84
N PHE A 153 5.52 -31.54 -12.09
CA PHE A 153 6.16 -32.35 -11.03
C PHE A 153 6.89 -31.48 -10.00
N VAL A 154 7.50 -30.37 -10.45
CA VAL A 154 8.17 -29.40 -9.58
C VAL A 154 7.18 -28.66 -8.66
N GLU A 155 6.03 -28.25 -9.18
CA GLU A 155 4.99 -27.58 -8.40
C GLU A 155 4.26 -28.54 -7.46
N THR A 156 3.99 -29.76 -7.93
CA THR A 156 3.38 -30.82 -7.13
C THR A 156 4.23 -31.16 -5.91
N ASN A 157 5.55 -31.30 -6.08
CA ASN A 157 6.46 -31.55 -4.96
C ASN A 157 6.49 -30.38 -3.97
N LYS A 158 6.51 -29.14 -4.47
CA LYS A 158 6.45 -27.93 -3.64
C LYS A 158 5.14 -27.83 -2.84
N ILE A 159 4.00 -28.19 -3.43
CA ILE A 159 2.68 -28.18 -2.76
C ILE A 159 2.57 -29.32 -1.73
N LEU A 160 3.12 -30.49 -2.03
CA LEU A 160 3.12 -31.65 -1.14
C LEU A 160 4.19 -31.57 -0.04
N GLY A 161 5.02 -30.52 -0.04
CA GLY A 161 6.10 -30.34 0.93
C GLY A 161 7.14 -31.46 0.88
N ARG A 162 7.38 -32.04 -0.31
CA ARG A 162 8.37 -33.11 -0.54
C ARG A 162 9.52 -32.63 -1.39
#